data_AF-A0A7C0U6Z9-F1
#
_entry.id   AF-A0A7C0U6Z9-F1
#
_cell.length_a   1.000
_cell.length_b   1.000
_cell.length_c   1.000
_cell.angle_alpha   90.00
_cell.angle_beta   90.00
_cell.angle_gamma   90.00
#
_symmetry.space_group_name_H-M   'P 1'
#
loop_
_entity.id
_entity.type
_entity.pdbx_description
1 polymer ?
#
loop_
_entity_poly.entity_id
_entity_poly.type
_entity_poly.pdbx_seq_one_letter_code
_entity_poly.pdbx_strand_id
1 'polypeptide(L)'
;MRYYTVFNVEQCEGLSLKGEEPIQDTEFQPYELAERILSLPTVKYGGDRAYYDPVRDWIVLPPREAFRSSDVFYSVALHETTHWTGHETRLARQFGQRFGDLAYAFEELVAEMGSAFLCAQVGVGLDGLQHPEYVASWLRVLKGDKRAIFTAAREAQKASDWLLERVQRSFRNEAGVAAEIAA
;
A
#
# COMPACT_ATOMS: atom_id res chain seq x y z
N MET A 1 4.53 -25.80 6.12
CA MET A 1 4.50 -24.55 6.90
C MET A 1 5.25 -24.82 8.19
N ARG A 2 6.25 -23.99 8.52
CA ARG A 2 6.96 -24.08 9.80
C ARG A 2 6.36 -23.03 10.73
N TYR A 3 6.18 -23.38 11.99
CA TYR A 3 5.63 -22.48 13.00
C TYR A 3 6.75 -22.04 13.92
N TYR A 4 6.74 -20.76 14.26
CA TYR A 4 7.67 -20.15 15.20
C TYR A 4 6.84 -19.44 16.26
N THR A 5 7.18 -19.66 17.52
CA THR A 5 6.61 -18.90 18.64
C THR A 5 7.46 -17.67 18.85
N VAL A 6 6.83 -16.50 18.76
CA VAL A 6 7.46 -15.20 19.01
C VAL A 6 6.75 -14.51 20.17
N PHE A 7 7.47 -13.68 20.89
CA PHE A 7 6.95 -12.88 22.00
C PHE A 7 7.22 -11.41 21.70
N ASN A 8 6.23 -10.55 21.92
CA ASN A 8 6.45 -9.10 21.88
C ASN A 8 7.42 -8.73 23.01
N VAL A 9 8.27 -7.72 22.80
CA VAL A 9 9.25 -7.30 23.82
C VAL A 9 8.59 -6.88 25.14
N GLU A 10 7.38 -6.31 25.10
CA GLU A 10 6.58 -5.99 26.29
C GLU A 10 6.19 -7.22 27.13
N GLN A 11 6.26 -8.43 26.55
CA GLN A 11 5.96 -9.69 27.22
C GLN A 11 7.21 -10.35 27.83
N CYS A 12 8.38 -9.71 27.72
CA CYS A 12 9.66 -10.25 28.17
C CYS A 12 10.26 -9.38 29.27
N GLU A 13 10.81 -10.01 30.31
CA GLU A 13 11.57 -9.32 31.36
C GLU A 13 13.04 -9.15 30.97
N GLY A 14 13.69 -8.09 31.45
CA GLY A 14 15.13 -7.85 31.24
C GLY A 14 15.51 -7.46 29.81
N LEU A 15 14.53 -7.33 28.91
CA LEU A 15 14.71 -6.74 27.59
C LEU A 15 14.26 -5.29 27.64
N SER A 16 15.18 -4.37 27.40
CA SER A 16 14.82 -3.06 26.89
C SER A 16 14.90 -3.14 25.38
N LEU A 17 13.86 -2.65 24.68
CA LEU A 17 14.13 -2.06 23.39
C LEU A 17 15.20 -1.00 23.68
N LYS A 18 16.28 -0.95 22.89
CA LYS A 18 16.94 0.36 22.72
C LYS A 18 15.77 1.23 22.33
N GLY A 19 15.29 2.09 23.23
CA GLY A 19 14.18 2.98 22.93
C GLY A 19 14.51 3.51 21.57
N GLU A 20 13.59 3.35 20.61
CA GLU A 20 13.81 3.83 19.25
C GLU A 20 14.52 5.16 19.44
N GLU A 21 15.83 5.24 19.14
CA GLU A 21 16.40 6.57 19.05
C GLU A 21 15.51 7.15 18.00
N PRO A 22 14.68 8.17 18.33
CA PRO A 22 13.71 8.69 17.38
C PRO A 22 14.53 8.88 16.13
N ILE A 23 14.19 8.11 15.08
CA ILE A 23 15.06 7.90 13.91
C ILE A 23 15.69 9.25 13.66
N GLN A 24 17.00 9.39 13.95
CA GLN A 24 17.60 10.72 13.97
C GLN A 24 17.31 11.28 12.59
N ASP A 25 16.52 12.34 12.59
CA ASP A 25 15.81 12.89 11.45
C ASP A 25 16.85 13.32 10.41
N THR A 26 17.31 12.39 9.58
CA THR A 26 17.74 12.74 8.23
C THR A 26 16.44 12.82 7.43
N GLU A 27 15.69 13.88 7.72
CA GLU A 27 14.41 14.32 7.15
C GLU A 27 13.39 13.22 6.87
N PHE A 28 12.74 12.72 7.93
CA PHE A 28 11.48 12.01 7.83
C PHE A 28 10.35 13.01 7.52
N GLN A 29 9.97 13.10 6.24
CA GLN A 29 8.76 13.78 5.78
C GLN A 29 7.73 12.70 5.39
N PRO A 30 6.96 12.13 6.34
CA PRO A 30 6.15 10.92 6.14
C PRO A 30 5.20 11.00 4.94
N TYR A 31 4.58 12.16 4.72
CA TYR A 31 3.69 12.37 3.57
C TYR A 31 4.44 12.65 2.27
N GLU A 32 5.71 13.02 2.29
CA GLU A 32 6.53 13.14 1.08
C GLU A 32 6.72 11.77 0.43
N LEU A 33 6.94 10.71 1.23
CA LEU A 33 7.02 9.35 0.69
C LEU A 33 5.70 8.94 0.01
N ALA A 34 4.56 9.28 0.63
CA ALA A 34 3.25 9.04 0.03
C ALA A 34 3.07 9.81 -1.30
N GLU A 35 3.45 11.09 -1.35
CA GLU A 35 3.42 11.89 -2.59
C GLU A 35 4.35 11.31 -3.67
N ARG A 36 5.53 10.83 -3.29
CA ARG A 36 6.46 10.16 -4.23
C ARG A 36 5.93 8.83 -4.74
N ILE A 37 5.17 8.10 -3.93
CA ILE A 37 4.45 6.91 -4.41
C ILE A 37 3.37 7.33 -5.41
N LEU A 38 2.60 8.37 -5.09
CA LEU A 38 1.52 8.88 -5.95
C LEU A 38 2.01 9.56 -7.23
N SER A 39 3.28 9.94 -7.33
CA SER A 39 3.88 10.46 -8.56
C SER A 39 4.28 9.35 -9.55
N LEU A 40 4.30 8.08 -9.13
CA LEU A 40 4.57 6.94 -10.02
C LEU A 40 3.43 6.71 -11.03
N PRO A 41 2.15 6.61 -10.62
CA PRO A 41 1.04 6.51 -11.55
C PRO A 41 0.64 7.88 -12.13
N THR A 42 -0.09 7.86 -13.25
CA THR A 42 -0.85 9.03 -13.67
C THR A 42 -2.08 9.17 -12.76
N VAL A 43 -2.16 10.24 -11.97
CA VAL A 43 -3.29 10.54 -11.09
C VAL A 43 -4.11 11.70 -11.66
N LYS A 44 -5.43 11.54 -11.69
CA LYS A 44 -6.40 12.55 -12.08
C LYS A 44 -7.29 12.92 -10.92
N TYR A 45 -7.52 14.21 -10.74
CA TYR A 45 -8.39 14.72 -9.69
C TYR A 45 -9.75 15.16 -10.27
N GLY A 46 -10.85 14.71 -9.67
CA GLY A 46 -12.20 15.10 -10.02
C GLY A 46 -13.25 14.06 -9.64
N GLY A 47 -14.53 14.44 -9.71
CA GLY A 47 -15.65 13.60 -9.31
C GLY A 47 -15.75 13.37 -7.81
N ASP A 48 -16.54 12.38 -7.41
CA ASP A 48 -16.86 12.03 -6.02
C ASP A 48 -16.43 10.61 -5.64
N ARG A 49 -15.66 9.92 -6.49
CA ARG A 49 -15.20 8.55 -6.28
C ARG A 49 -13.73 8.36 -6.63
N ALA A 50 -13.05 7.56 -5.82
CA ALA A 50 -11.71 7.06 -6.11
C ALA A 50 -11.79 5.71 -6.84
N TYR A 51 -10.92 5.50 -7.83
CA TYR A 51 -10.76 4.21 -8.50
C TYR A 51 -9.51 4.17 -9.39
N TYR A 52 -8.95 2.99 -9.57
CA TYR A 52 -8.02 2.64 -10.65
C TYR A 52 -8.77 2.24 -11.93
N ASP A 53 -8.41 2.81 -13.08
CA ASP A 53 -8.91 2.41 -14.41
C ASP A 53 -7.88 1.52 -15.11
N PRO A 54 -8.10 0.19 -15.21
CA PRO A 54 -7.14 -0.72 -15.81
C PRO A 54 -7.02 -0.60 -17.33
N VAL A 55 -8.01 -0.01 -18.02
CA VAL A 55 -7.97 0.17 -19.48
C VAL A 55 -7.15 1.40 -19.85
N ARG A 56 -7.33 2.48 -19.09
CA ARG A 56 -6.64 3.76 -19.32
C ARG A 56 -5.32 3.88 -18.56
N ASP A 57 -5.09 2.96 -17.63
CA ASP A 57 -3.93 2.87 -16.77
C ASP A 57 -3.64 4.13 -15.93
N TRP A 58 -4.70 4.71 -15.36
CA TRP A 58 -4.60 5.86 -14.45
C TRP A 58 -5.40 5.65 -13.18
N ILE A 59 -5.14 6.48 -12.18
CA ILE A 59 -5.93 6.57 -10.95
C ILE A 59 -6.77 7.84 -11.01
N VAL A 60 -8.03 7.73 -10.59
CA VAL A 60 -8.91 8.88 -10.37
C VAL A 60 -9.13 9.02 -8.87
N LEU A 61 -8.96 10.24 -8.35
CA LEU A 61 -9.24 10.61 -6.97
C LEU A 61 -10.18 11.81 -6.93
N PRO A 62 -11.11 11.90 -5.96
CA PRO A 62 -11.73 13.16 -5.60
C PRO A 62 -10.66 14.21 -5.23
N PRO A 63 -10.98 15.50 -5.31
CA PRO A 63 -10.06 16.53 -4.85
C PRO A 63 -9.80 16.39 -3.34
N ARG A 64 -8.62 16.79 -2.87
CA ARG A 64 -8.15 16.53 -1.49
C ARG A 64 -9.08 17.12 -0.44
N GLU A 65 -9.65 18.29 -0.72
CA GLU A 65 -10.63 18.98 0.12
C GLU A 65 -11.96 18.23 0.30
N ALA A 66 -12.24 17.21 -0.53
CA ALA A 66 -13.41 16.35 -0.35
C ALA A 66 -13.23 15.33 0.78
N PHE A 67 -12.00 15.15 1.29
CA PHE A 67 -11.68 14.20 2.35
C PHE A 67 -11.64 14.88 3.71
N ARG A 68 -12.11 14.17 4.74
CA ARG A 68 -12.15 14.67 6.12
C ARG A 68 -10.76 14.87 6.76
N SER A 69 -9.73 14.22 6.23
CA SER A 69 -8.35 14.36 6.67
C SER A 69 -7.38 13.85 5.60
N SER A 70 -6.11 14.25 5.71
CA SER A 70 -5.01 13.76 4.87
C SER A 70 -4.86 12.24 4.97
N ASP A 71 -4.99 11.67 6.17
CA ASP A 71 -4.85 10.23 6.40
C ASP A 71 -5.85 9.43 5.57
N VAL A 72 -7.11 9.90 5.51
CA VAL A 72 -8.17 9.27 4.71
C VAL A 72 -7.90 9.43 3.21
N PHE A 73 -7.42 10.61 2.79
CA PHE A 73 -7.01 10.81 1.41
C PHE A 73 -5.91 9.82 1.00
N TYR A 74 -4.83 9.74 1.78
CA TYR A 74 -3.70 8.89 1.46
C TYR A 74 -4.03 7.39 1.59
N SER A 75 -4.86 6.98 2.55
CA SER A 75 -5.28 5.57 2.64
C SER A 75 -6.05 5.13 1.40
N VAL A 76 -6.95 5.98 0.89
CA VAL A 76 -7.67 5.73 -0.37
C VAL A 76 -6.73 5.79 -1.57
N ALA A 77 -5.84 6.78 -1.63
CA ALA A 77 -4.91 6.93 -2.75
C ALA A 77 -3.92 5.75 -2.84
N LEU A 78 -3.44 5.25 -1.70
CA LEU A 78 -2.53 4.09 -1.63
C LEU A 78 -3.27 2.78 -1.91
N HIS A 79 -4.56 2.68 -1.61
CA HIS A 79 -5.42 1.57 -2.05
C HIS A 79 -5.48 1.51 -3.58
N GLU A 80 -5.85 2.61 -4.23
CA GLU A 80 -5.90 2.66 -5.70
C GLU A 80 -4.53 2.48 -6.34
N THR A 81 -3.47 2.96 -5.69
CA THR A 81 -2.09 2.72 -6.15
C THR A 81 -1.72 1.25 -6.04
N THR A 82 -2.20 0.56 -5.00
CA THR A 82 -2.01 -0.89 -4.88
C THR A 82 -2.71 -1.61 -6.02
N HIS A 83 -3.95 -1.26 -6.36
CA HIS A 83 -4.63 -1.79 -7.56
C HIS A 83 -3.82 -1.52 -8.82
N TRP A 84 -3.33 -0.28 -8.99
CA TRP A 84 -2.51 0.10 -10.13
C TRP A 84 -1.34 -0.86 -10.31
N THR A 85 -0.60 -1.26 -9.27
CA THR A 85 0.51 -2.23 -9.43
C THR A 85 0.12 -3.58 -10.06
N GLY A 86 -1.16 -3.95 -10.05
CA GLY A 86 -1.69 -5.22 -10.56
C GLY A 86 -1.74 -5.36 -12.08
N HIS A 87 -1.60 -4.26 -12.84
CA HIS A 87 -1.65 -4.25 -14.30
C HIS A 87 -0.65 -5.21 -14.96
N GLU A 88 -0.97 -5.64 -16.18
CA GLU A 88 -0.20 -6.64 -16.95
C GLU A 88 1.25 -6.25 -17.22
N THR A 89 1.56 -4.95 -17.31
CA THR A 89 2.92 -4.44 -17.51
C THR A 89 3.72 -4.30 -16.21
N ARG A 90 3.14 -4.65 -15.06
CA ARG A 90 3.72 -4.48 -13.73
C ARG A 90 3.81 -5.80 -12.97
N LEU A 91 2.92 -6.05 -12.01
CA LEU A 91 2.88 -7.32 -11.27
C LEU A 91 1.97 -8.37 -11.91
N ALA A 92 1.21 -7.99 -12.95
CA ALA A 92 0.37 -8.88 -13.75
C ALA A 92 -0.48 -9.83 -12.89
N ARG A 93 -1.16 -9.27 -11.87
CA ARG A 93 -1.94 -10.07 -10.92
C ARG A 93 -3.17 -10.63 -11.62
N GLN A 94 -3.31 -11.96 -11.57
CA GLN A 94 -4.45 -12.66 -12.16
C GLN A 94 -4.96 -13.73 -11.18
N PHE A 95 -6.24 -13.62 -10.81
CA PHE A 95 -6.84 -14.44 -9.75
C PHE A 95 -8.03 -15.29 -10.20
N GLY A 96 -8.50 -15.10 -11.45
CA GLY A 96 -9.67 -15.79 -12.00
C GLY A 96 -9.59 -17.31 -11.92
N GLN A 97 -8.41 -17.91 -12.12
CA GLN A 97 -8.26 -19.37 -12.10
C GLN A 97 -8.52 -19.99 -10.72
N ARG A 98 -8.17 -19.29 -9.63
CA ARG A 98 -8.31 -19.81 -8.26
C ARG A 98 -9.60 -19.36 -7.59
N PHE A 99 -10.04 -18.14 -7.85
CA PHE A 99 -11.15 -17.52 -7.12
C PHE A 99 -12.41 -17.34 -7.97
N GLY A 100 -12.36 -17.58 -9.29
CA GLY A 100 -13.53 -17.46 -10.18
C GLY A 100 -14.23 -16.11 -10.03
N ASP A 101 -15.53 -16.15 -9.73
CA ASP A 101 -16.37 -14.96 -9.50
C ASP A 101 -15.92 -14.11 -8.29
N LEU A 102 -15.11 -14.67 -7.39
CA LEU A 102 -14.54 -13.94 -6.25
C LEU A 102 -13.18 -13.30 -6.56
N ALA A 103 -12.67 -13.40 -7.79
CA ALA A 103 -11.36 -12.84 -8.15
C ALA A 103 -11.26 -11.34 -7.90
N TYR A 104 -12.32 -10.58 -8.20
CA TYR A 104 -12.38 -9.15 -7.90
C TYR A 104 -12.37 -8.89 -6.38
N ALA A 105 -13.19 -9.61 -5.61
CA ALA A 105 -13.19 -9.50 -4.15
C ALA A 105 -11.84 -9.87 -3.52
N PHE A 106 -11.09 -10.79 -4.13
CA PHE A 106 -9.74 -11.12 -3.71
C PHE A 106 -8.73 -10.02 -4.05
N GLU A 107 -8.85 -9.37 -5.21
CA GLU A 107 -8.02 -8.21 -5.57
C GLU A 107 -8.28 -7.01 -4.65
N GLU A 108 -9.52 -6.75 -4.23
CA GLU A 108 -9.84 -5.76 -3.18
C GLU A 108 -9.16 -6.10 -1.85
N LEU A 109 -9.15 -7.38 -1.45
CA LEU A 109 -8.44 -7.80 -0.24
C LEU A 109 -6.92 -7.56 -0.34
N VAL A 110 -6.34 -7.75 -1.53
CA VAL A 110 -4.93 -7.43 -1.79
C VAL A 110 -4.69 -5.92 -1.71
N ALA A 111 -5.56 -5.11 -2.32
CA ALA A 111 -5.45 -3.66 -2.31
C ALA A 111 -5.52 -3.06 -0.90
N GLU A 112 -6.39 -3.59 -0.06
CA GLU A 112 -6.59 -3.10 1.31
C GLU A 112 -5.43 -3.46 2.23
N MET A 113 -4.93 -4.70 2.11
CA MET A 113 -3.70 -5.09 2.81
C MET A 113 -2.51 -4.27 2.33
N GLY A 114 -2.38 -4.04 1.02
CA GLY A 114 -1.29 -3.24 0.46
C GLY A 114 -1.37 -1.78 0.88
N SER A 115 -2.56 -1.19 0.92
CA SER A 115 -2.80 0.14 1.47
C SER A 115 -2.39 0.20 2.94
N ALA A 116 -2.82 -0.76 3.78
CA ALA A 116 -2.44 -0.81 5.18
C ALA A 116 -0.93 -0.92 5.38
N PHE A 117 -0.25 -1.76 4.59
CA PHE A 117 1.21 -1.89 4.62
C PHE A 117 1.90 -0.59 4.21
N LEU A 118 1.44 0.05 3.12
CA LEU A 118 1.99 1.33 2.67
C LEU A 118 1.73 2.45 3.68
N CYS A 119 0.53 2.56 4.24
CA CYS A 119 0.20 3.51 5.30
C CYS A 119 1.15 3.39 6.49
N ALA A 120 1.43 2.16 6.93
CA ALA A 120 2.40 1.91 8.00
C ALA A 120 3.83 2.34 7.61
N GLN A 121 4.23 2.20 6.35
CA GLN A 121 5.55 2.62 5.86
C GLN A 121 5.67 4.14 5.70
N VAL A 122 4.60 4.83 5.32
CA VAL A 122 4.60 6.29 5.11
C VAL A 122 4.16 7.08 6.35
N GLY A 123 3.78 6.41 7.44
CA GLY A 123 3.33 7.07 8.67
C GLY A 123 1.91 7.67 8.59
N VAL A 124 1.08 7.22 7.64
CA VAL A 124 -0.35 7.59 7.56
C VAL A 124 -1.11 6.85 8.66
N GLY A 125 -1.93 7.57 9.42
CA GLY A 125 -2.81 6.98 10.42
C GLY A 125 -3.81 5.99 9.80
N LEU A 126 -4.04 4.87 10.48
CA LEU A 126 -4.92 3.80 10.00
C LEU A 126 -6.42 4.10 10.20
N ASP A 127 -6.76 5.23 10.81
CA ASP A 127 -8.15 5.66 11.09
C ASP A 127 -8.98 5.90 9.81
N GLY A 128 -8.33 5.95 8.65
CA GLY A 128 -8.96 6.04 7.33
C GLY A 128 -9.31 4.71 6.66
N LEU A 129 -8.87 3.56 7.17
CA LEU A 129 -9.03 2.23 6.54
C LEU A 129 -10.42 1.59 6.74
N GLN A 130 -11.47 2.37 6.96
CA GLN A 130 -12.81 1.85 7.22
C GLN A 130 -13.66 1.87 5.94
N HIS A 131 -13.59 0.79 5.17
CA HIS A 131 -14.47 0.55 4.02
C HIS A 131 -15.44 -0.62 4.32
N PRO A 132 -16.59 -0.36 4.98
CA PRO A 132 -17.54 -1.39 5.38
C PRO A 132 -18.10 -2.21 4.22
N GLU A 133 -18.09 -1.67 3.00
CA GLU A 133 -18.56 -2.33 1.78
C GLU A 133 -17.74 -3.59 1.43
N TYR A 134 -16.46 -3.64 1.80
CA TYR A 134 -15.56 -4.73 1.41
C TYR A 134 -15.44 -5.84 2.46
N VAL A 135 -15.80 -5.59 3.72
CA VAL A 135 -15.76 -6.61 4.79
C VAL A 135 -16.62 -7.82 4.42
N ALA A 136 -17.80 -7.59 3.83
CA ALA A 136 -18.69 -8.67 3.42
C ALA A 136 -18.11 -9.52 2.27
N SER A 137 -17.38 -8.90 1.33
CA SER A 137 -16.77 -9.60 0.20
C SER A 137 -15.53 -10.40 0.64
N TRP A 138 -14.70 -9.86 1.55
CA TRP A 138 -13.57 -10.58 2.13
C TRP A 138 -14.02 -11.78 2.97
N LEU A 139 -15.10 -11.65 3.75
CA LEU A 139 -15.64 -12.77 4.51
C LEU A 139 -16.04 -13.95 3.61
N ARG A 140 -16.55 -13.69 2.40
CA ARG A 140 -16.87 -14.75 1.43
C ARG A 140 -15.60 -15.45 0.94
N VAL A 141 -14.57 -14.68 0.58
CA VAL A 141 -13.25 -15.20 0.16
C VAL A 141 -12.63 -16.06 1.26
N LEU A 142 -12.57 -15.55 2.49
CA LEU A 142 -11.92 -16.20 3.63
C LEU A 142 -12.66 -17.45 4.12
N LYS A 143 -14.00 -17.48 4.01
CA LYS A 143 -14.80 -18.68 4.28
C LYS A 143 -14.56 -19.78 3.24
N GLY A 144 -14.38 -19.40 1.97
CA GLY A 144 -14.12 -20.34 0.87
C GLY A 144 -12.71 -20.91 0.87
N ASP A 145 -11.71 -20.13 1.30
CA ASP A 145 -10.31 -20.54 1.31
C ASP A 145 -9.56 -19.97 2.52
N LYS A 146 -9.26 -20.83 3.51
CA LYS A 146 -8.52 -20.45 4.73
C LYS A 146 -7.08 -20.00 4.48
N ARG A 147 -6.53 -20.26 3.28
CA ARG A 147 -5.20 -19.80 2.86
C ARG A 147 -5.25 -18.54 2.00
N ALA A 148 -6.43 -18.02 1.68
CA ALA A 148 -6.58 -16.79 0.92
C ALA A 148 -5.89 -15.62 1.62
N ILE A 149 -6.01 -15.51 2.95
CA ILE A 149 -5.38 -14.43 3.73
C ILE A 149 -3.86 -14.35 3.54
N PHE A 150 -3.17 -15.50 3.57
CA PHE A 150 -1.71 -15.55 3.37
C PHE A 150 -1.33 -15.23 1.93
N THR A 151 -2.18 -15.62 0.98
CA THR A 151 -1.95 -15.30 -0.44
C THR A 151 -2.13 -13.80 -0.66
N ALA A 152 -3.21 -13.22 -0.13
CA ALA A 152 -3.48 -11.79 -0.25
C ALA A 152 -2.36 -10.96 0.38
N ALA A 153 -1.94 -11.30 1.60
CA ALA A 153 -0.83 -10.64 2.28
C ALA A 153 0.49 -10.73 1.48
N ARG A 154 0.77 -11.88 0.84
CA ARG A 154 1.95 -12.03 -0.01
C ARG A 154 1.89 -11.11 -1.24
N GLU A 155 0.75 -11.05 -1.92
CA GLU A 155 0.61 -10.20 -3.11
C GLU A 155 0.58 -8.71 -2.75
N ALA A 156 -0.01 -8.35 -1.59
CA ALA A 156 0.05 -7.02 -1.02
C ALA A 156 1.48 -6.60 -0.69
N GLN A 157 2.26 -7.45 -0.02
CA GLN A 157 3.67 -7.18 0.26
C GLN A 157 4.48 -6.94 -1.02
N LYS A 158 4.29 -7.77 -2.05
CA LYS A 158 4.94 -7.57 -3.35
C LYS A 158 4.58 -6.22 -3.97
N ALA A 159 3.31 -5.79 -3.86
CA ALA A 159 2.86 -4.49 -4.37
C ALA A 159 3.55 -3.35 -3.62
N SER A 160 3.57 -3.39 -2.29
CA SER A 160 4.23 -2.40 -1.45
C SER A 160 5.74 -2.32 -1.73
N ASP A 161 6.43 -3.47 -1.76
CA ASP A 161 7.87 -3.54 -2.03
C ASP A 161 8.21 -2.97 -3.42
N TRP A 162 7.41 -3.33 -4.43
CA TRP A 162 7.62 -2.90 -5.81
C TRP A 162 7.48 -1.37 -5.98
N LEU A 163 6.58 -0.73 -5.21
CA LEU A 163 6.41 0.72 -5.19
C LEU A 163 7.57 1.40 -4.47
N LEU A 164 7.92 0.91 -3.27
CA LEU A 164 9.01 1.48 -2.46
C LEU A 164 10.36 1.37 -3.19
N GLU A 165 10.63 0.25 -3.85
CA GLU A 165 11.83 0.09 -4.68
C GLU A 165 11.91 1.12 -5.81
N ARG A 166 10.78 1.48 -6.43
CA ARG A 166 10.75 2.49 -7.51
C ARG A 166 11.02 3.87 -6.99
N VAL A 167 10.42 4.23 -5.88
CA VAL A 167 10.69 5.50 -5.22
C VAL A 167 12.18 5.59 -4.88
N GLN A 168 12.77 4.56 -4.26
CA GLN A 168 14.20 4.51 -3.95
C GLN A 168 15.10 4.62 -5.19
N ARG A 169 14.71 4.01 -6.32
CA ARG A 169 15.44 4.14 -7.59
C ARG A 169 15.38 5.58 -8.13
N SER A 170 14.23 6.25 -8.05
CA SER A 170 14.11 7.66 -8.44
C SER A 170 15.06 8.54 -7.62
N PHE A 171 15.06 8.34 -6.29
CA PHE A 171 15.96 9.06 -5.38
C PHE A 171 17.44 8.92 -5.73
N ARG A 172 17.90 7.69 -5.99
CA ARG A 172 19.31 7.47 -6.36
C ARG A 172 19.68 8.15 -7.68
N ASN A 173 18.76 8.19 -8.63
CA ASN A 173 18.98 8.85 -9.92
C ASN A 173 19.03 10.38 -9.76
N GLU A 174 18.11 10.97 -8.98
CA GLU A 174 18.08 12.41 -8.67
C GLU A 174 19.38 12.85 -7.98
N ALA A 175 19.84 12.10 -6.98
CA ALA A 175 21.09 12.37 -6.27
C ALA A 175 22.33 12.25 -7.16
N GLY A 176 22.35 11.26 -8.07
CA GLY A 176 23.43 11.10 -9.05
C GLY A 176 23.52 12.28 -10.03
N VAL A 177 22.39 12.74 -10.56
CA VAL A 177 22.32 13.89 -11.47
C VAL A 177 22.73 15.18 -10.76
N ALA A 178 22.27 15.39 -9.52
CA ALA A 178 22.64 16.58 -8.75
C ALA A 178 24.15 16.62 -8.46
N ALA A 179 24.78 15.48 -8.18
CA ALA A 179 26.22 15.39 -7.98
C ALA A 179 27.02 15.66 -9.27
N GLU A 180 26.50 15.27 -10.43
CA GLU A 180 27.13 15.53 -11.74
C GLU A 180 27.04 17.01 -12.16
N ILE A 181 25.95 17.70 -11.84
CA ILE A 181 25.80 19.15 -12.09
C ILE A 181 26.69 19.98 -11.15
N ALA A 182 26.98 19.48 -9.95
CA ALA A 182 27.79 20.16 -8.95
C ALA A 182 29.32 19.96 -9.11
N ALA A 183 29.75 19.13 -10.06
CA ALA A 183 31.15 18.83 -10.37
C ALA A 183 31.67 19.65 -11.57
#